data_AF-A0A9P0AE02-F1
#
_entry.id   AF-A0A9P0AE02-F1
#
_cell.length_a   1.000
_cell.length_b   1.000
_cell.length_c   1.000
_cell.angle_alpha   90.00
_cell.angle_beta   90.00
_cell.angle_gamma   90.00
#
_symmetry.space_group_name_H-M   'P 1'
#
loop_
_entity.id
_entity.type
_entity.pdbx_description
1 polymer ?
#
loop_
_entity_poly.entity_id
_entity_poly.type
_entity_poly.pdbx_seq_one_letter_code
_entity_poly.pdbx_strand_id
1 'polypeptide(L)'
;MIVRGLVFFLITLLATVTCNILENPLGYSSSLEIVHLFYGQFPVGIAVSASGRKFTCYPAGFDEQNTNNGTNNAIQVSELTTFDSETPYPNAAINDPPNGSIDFSGPYPRTRGLSNYFLERDLSVTGTPGFVPFVYGDPVYTIQRSSSGEIVGVEFITIGVGGVALSPDTDTLYYSAADGRYLFSVPTALLRNRFTPGPEIVGSVRNLGEKGWSAAIVSDSLGFVYGGNFEQDGVFVFDPRTGFAVLLVRDKMINFVSRFSVGEDGYLYFVVNQLHSLPAFYPGRGELGQDRRQKPYVVFRIKLPGNATKGPGS
;
A
#
# COMPACT_ATOMS: atom_id res chain seq x y z
N MET A 1 22.46 79.57 36.14
CA MET A 1 22.03 78.35 36.87
C MET A 1 21.40 77.42 35.85
N ILE A 2 21.89 76.18 35.82
CA ILE A 2 21.93 75.27 34.67
C ILE A 2 20.57 74.59 34.44
N VAL A 3 20.11 74.52 33.18
CA VAL A 3 19.14 73.51 32.73
C VAL A 3 19.66 72.90 31.42
N ARG A 4 20.19 71.67 31.50
CA ARG A 4 20.38 70.80 30.33
C ARG A 4 19.45 69.61 30.53
N GLY A 5 18.52 69.44 29.60
CA GLY A 5 17.53 68.36 29.61
C GLY A 5 18.20 67.01 29.42
N LEU A 6 17.77 66.03 30.22
CA LEU A 6 18.09 64.62 30.06
C LEU A 6 16.89 63.96 29.36
N VAL A 7 17.09 63.51 28.13
CA VAL A 7 16.13 62.65 27.42
C VAL A 7 16.43 61.21 27.84
N PHE A 8 15.50 60.58 28.55
CA PHE A 8 15.55 59.14 28.82
C PHE A 8 14.94 58.39 27.63
N PHE A 9 15.77 57.66 26.87
CA PHE A 9 15.28 56.63 25.96
C PHE A 9 14.99 55.37 26.79
N LEU A 10 13.72 55.02 26.92
CA LEU A 10 13.31 53.73 27.46
C LEU A 10 13.46 52.69 26.36
N ILE A 11 14.54 51.90 26.39
CA ILE A 11 14.70 50.74 25.51
C ILE A 11 13.90 49.60 26.11
N THR A 12 12.70 49.34 25.60
CA THR A 12 11.97 48.10 25.86
C THR A 12 12.65 46.98 25.09
N LEU A 13 13.43 46.15 25.81
CA LEU A 13 13.94 44.90 25.27
C LEU A 13 12.79 43.89 25.21
N LEU A 14 12.09 43.83 24.07
CA LEU A 14 11.20 42.72 23.75
C LEU A 14 12.06 41.49 23.51
N ALA A 15 12.22 40.65 24.54
CA ALA A 15 12.71 39.29 24.34
C ALA A 15 11.63 38.52 23.56
N THR A 16 11.82 38.39 22.26
CA THR A 16 11.08 37.42 21.46
C THR A 16 11.48 36.03 21.92
N VAL A 17 10.64 35.41 22.75
CA VAL A 17 10.69 33.96 22.94
C VAL A 17 10.23 33.37 21.60
N THR A 18 11.17 33.02 20.73
CA THR A 18 10.88 32.13 19.62
C THR A 18 10.53 30.79 20.22
N CYS A 19 9.24 30.52 20.33
CA CYS A 19 8.75 29.16 20.50
C CYS A 19 9.13 28.44 19.20
N ASN A 20 10.30 27.82 19.17
CA ASN A 20 10.61 26.80 18.18
C ASN A 20 9.73 25.59 18.53
N ILE A 21 8.43 25.71 18.25
CA ILE A 21 7.61 24.53 17.99
C ILE A 21 8.41 23.76 16.96
N LEU A 22 8.74 22.50 17.27
CA LEU A 22 9.48 21.63 16.38
C LEU A 22 8.89 21.75 14.97
N GLU A 23 9.53 22.54 14.10
CA GLU A 23 9.25 22.50 12.69
C GLU A 23 9.61 21.08 12.28
N ASN A 24 8.68 20.41 11.61
CA ASN A 24 8.91 19.06 11.12
C ASN A 24 10.25 19.05 10.34
N PRO A 25 11.31 18.39 10.86
CA PRO A 25 12.64 18.50 10.26
C PRO A 25 12.73 17.80 8.90
N LEU A 26 11.66 17.12 8.49
CA LEU A 26 11.62 16.22 7.34
C LEU A 26 11.33 16.91 6.00
N GLY A 27 11.73 18.18 5.83
CA GLY A 27 11.64 18.96 4.58
C GLY A 27 11.31 18.09 3.36
N TYR A 28 10.02 18.04 3.02
CA TYR A 28 9.41 16.98 2.22
C TYR A 28 10.19 16.75 0.92
N SER A 29 10.43 15.47 0.61
CA SER A 29 11.26 15.07 -0.53
C SER A 29 10.79 15.74 -1.80
N SER A 30 11.65 16.57 -2.41
CA SER A 30 11.46 17.17 -3.74
C SER A 30 11.41 16.14 -4.88
N SER A 31 11.26 14.84 -4.57
CA SER A 31 11.26 13.71 -5.50
C SER A 31 9.93 12.96 -5.60
N LEU A 32 8.91 13.31 -4.81
CA LEU A 32 7.57 12.72 -4.94
C LEU A 32 6.82 13.39 -6.09
N GLU A 33 6.50 12.61 -7.11
CA GLU A 33 5.86 13.09 -8.33
C GLU A 33 4.51 12.41 -8.53
N ILE A 34 3.49 13.18 -8.91
CA ILE A 34 2.19 12.62 -9.33
C ILE A 34 2.31 12.15 -10.78
N VAL A 35 1.93 10.90 -11.02
CA VAL A 35 1.94 10.28 -12.35
C VAL A 35 0.55 10.28 -12.96
N HIS A 36 -0.49 10.02 -12.16
CA HIS A 36 -1.87 9.89 -12.63
C HIS A 36 -2.88 10.17 -11.51
N LEU A 37 -4.03 10.72 -11.86
CA LEU A 37 -5.17 10.96 -10.99
C LEU A 37 -6.40 10.17 -11.46
N PHE A 38 -6.99 9.36 -10.59
CA PHE A 38 -8.20 8.61 -10.87
C PHE A 38 -9.44 9.34 -10.35
N TYR A 39 -10.33 9.73 -11.26
CA TYR A 39 -11.65 10.28 -10.94
C TYR A 39 -12.79 9.29 -11.15
N GLY A 40 -12.54 8.19 -11.89
CA GLY A 40 -13.50 7.14 -12.21
C GLY A 40 -13.51 6.01 -11.18
N GLN A 41 -12.92 4.88 -11.54
CA GLN A 41 -12.91 3.66 -10.74
C GLN A 41 -11.83 3.64 -9.64
N PHE A 42 -12.04 2.83 -8.60
CA PHE A 42 -11.13 2.61 -7.47
C PHE A 42 -10.00 1.64 -7.84
N PRO A 43 -8.75 2.12 -8.05
CA PRO A 43 -7.64 1.29 -8.49
C PRO A 43 -7.07 0.46 -7.33
N VAL A 44 -6.55 -0.73 -7.66
CA VAL A 44 -5.85 -1.58 -6.67
C VAL A 44 -4.44 -1.99 -7.11
N GLY A 45 -4.11 -1.88 -8.40
CA GLY A 45 -2.82 -2.32 -8.95
C GLY A 45 -2.13 -1.26 -9.79
N ILE A 46 -0.81 -1.41 -9.96
CA ILE A 46 -0.03 -0.69 -10.98
C ILE A 46 1.04 -1.64 -11.52
N ALA A 47 1.27 -1.57 -12.83
CA ALA A 47 2.35 -2.26 -13.52
C ALA A 47 2.93 -1.33 -14.58
N VAL A 48 4.26 -1.22 -14.62
CA VAL A 48 5.00 -0.45 -15.61
C VAL A 48 5.79 -1.41 -16.50
N SER A 49 5.59 -1.30 -17.82
CA SER A 49 6.31 -2.09 -18.81
C SER A 49 7.73 -1.56 -19.02
N ALA A 50 8.59 -2.39 -19.62
CA ALA A 50 9.93 -1.98 -20.09
C ALA A 50 9.88 -0.73 -20.99
N SER A 51 8.86 -0.63 -21.83
CA SER A 51 8.62 0.53 -22.70
C SER A 51 8.01 1.75 -22.00
N GLY A 52 7.83 1.71 -20.67
CA GLY A 52 7.28 2.82 -19.88
C GLY A 52 5.76 2.98 -19.92
N ARG A 53 5.04 2.04 -20.54
CA ARG A 53 3.57 1.98 -20.53
C ARG A 53 3.08 1.57 -19.15
N LYS A 54 1.94 2.09 -18.72
CA LYS A 54 1.45 1.97 -17.35
C LYS A 54 0.06 1.36 -17.37
N PHE A 55 -0.14 0.33 -16.56
CA PHE A 55 -1.40 -0.40 -16.49
C PHE A 55 -1.87 -0.48 -15.05
N THR A 56 -3.18 -0.38 -14.83
CA THR A 56 -3.82 -0.56 -13.53
C THR A 56 -4.85 -1.68 -13.62
N CYS A 57 -5.23 -2.21 -12.47
CA CYS A 57 -6.37 -3.12 -12.36
C CYS A 57 -7.30 -2.66 -11.24
N TYR A 58 -8.57 -3.08 -11.37
CA TYR A 58 -9.66 -2.74 -10.47
C TYR A 58 -10.18 -4.02 -9.80
N PRO A 59 -10.66 -3.95 -8.54
CA PRO A 59 -11.04 -5.14 -7.81
C PRO A 59 -12.34 -5.72 -8.36
N ALA A 60 -12.34 -7.03 -8.64
CA ALA A 60 -13.49 -7.72 -9.21
C ALA A 60 -14.64 -7.95 -8.22
N GLY A 61 -14.46 -7.79 -6.90
CA GLY A 61 -15.51 -8.14 -5.93
C GLY A 61 -15.35 -7.54 -4.53
N PHE A 62 -14.52 -6.50 -4.38
CA PHE A 62 -14.25 -5.85 -3.08
C PHE A 62 -15.06 -4.56 -2.88
N ASP A 63 -15.68 -4.07 -3.96
CA ASP A 63 -16.46 -2.84 -4.01
C ASP A 63 -17.50 -2.97 -5.12
N GLU A 64 -18.78 -3.03 -4.75
CA GLU A 64 -19.89 -3.20 -5.70
C GLU A 64 -19.94 -2.09 -6.75
N GLN A 65 -19.51 -0.87 -6.41
CA GLN A 65 -19.48 0.26 -7.34
C GLN A 65 -18.39 0.12 -8.42
N ASN A 66 -17.42 -0.76 -8.19
CA ASN A 66 -16.25 -0.96 -9.06
C ASN A 66 -16.12 -2.41 -9.58
N THR A 67 -17.03 -3.27 -9.16
CA THR A 67 -17.11 -4.67 -9.59
C THR A 67 -17.78 -4.73 -10.96
N ASN A 68 -17.12 -5.29 -11.97
CA ASN A 68 -17.77 -5.55 -13.25
C ASN A 68 -18.83 -6.65 -13.09
N ASN A 69 -20.09 -6.26 -13.32
CA ASN A 69 -21.26 -7.12 -13.25
C ASN A 69 -21.87 -7.47 -14.63
N GLY A 70 -21.16 -7.18 -15.72
CA GLY A 70 -21.62 -7.43 -17.10
C GLY A 70 -22.54 -6.35 -17.69
N THR A 71 -22.90 -5.30 -16.92
CA THR A 71 -23.87 -4.28 -17.37
C THR A 71 -23.50 -2.84 -16.99
N ASN A 72 -22.51 -2.66 -16.11
CA ASN A 72 -22.12 -1.35 -15.56
C ASN A 72 -20.90 -0.71 -16.25
N ASN A 73 -20.38 -1.32 -17.33
CA ASN A 73 -19.19 -0.87 -18.05
C ASN A 73 -17.92 -0.73 -17.18
N ALA A 74 -17.86 -1.37 -16.01
CA ALA A 74 -16.68 -1.30 -15.16
C ALA A 74 -15.51 -2.05 -15.80
N ILE A 75 -14.35 -1.42 -15.81
CA ILE A 75 -13.11 -1.94 -16.38
C ILE A 75 -12.42 -2.84 -15.34
N GLN A 76 -11.79 -3.93 -15.77
CA GLN A 76 -10.98 -4.79 -14.90
C GLN A 76 -9.49 -4.46 -15.00
N VAL A 77 -9.01 -4.13 -16.21
CA VAL A 77 -7.64 -3.71 -16.50
C VAL A 77 -7.65 -2.56 -17.50
N SER A 78 -6.90 -1.49 -17.21
CA SER A 78 -6.76 -0.34 -18.12
C SER A 78 -5.32 0.10 -18.29
N GLU A 79 -5.01 0.71 -19.43
CA GLU A 79 -3.80 1.49 -19.64
C GLU A 79 -4.04 2.95 -19.22
N LEU A 80 -3.06 3.55 -18.54
CA LEU A 80 -3.06 4.97 -18.18
C LEU A 80 -2.49 5.74 -19.39
N THR A 81 -3.33 6.49 -20.10
CA THR A 81 -2.98 7.11 -21.38
C THR A 81 -2.68 8.62 -21.27
N THR A 82 -3.27 9.31 -20.30
CA THR A 82 -2.93 10.70 -19.92
C THR A 82 -2.72 10.81 -18.41
N PHE A 83 -2.66 12.04 -17.88
CA PHE A 83 -2.57 12.31 -16.44
C PHE A 83 -3.86 11.95 -15.67
N ASP A 84 -4.98 11.78 -16.37
CA ASP A 84 -6.32 11.69 -15.79
C ASP A 84 -7.31 10.84 -16.60
N SER A 85 -6.83 10.10 -17.62
CA SER A 85 -7.68 9.20 -18.43
C SER A 85 -7.13 7.77 -18.53
N GLU A 86 -8.08 6.83 -18.53
CA GLU A 86 -7.83 5.39 -18.57
C GLU A 86 -8.55 4.73 -19.76
N THR A 87 -7.84 3.87 -20.49
CA THR A 87 -8.40 3.12 -21.62
C THR A 87 -8.47 1.63 -21.29
N PRO A 88 -9.61 0.93 -21.46
CA PRO A 88 -9.72 -0.51 -21.23
C PRO A 88 -8.66 -1.29 -22.03
N TYR A 89 -7.94 -2.18 -21.37
CA TYR A 89 -6.88 -2.98 -21.99
C TYR A 89 -7.16 -4.47 -21.88
N PRO A 90 -6.95 -5.27 -22.94
CA PRO A 90 -6.55 -4.84 -24.29
C PRO A 90 -7.66 -4.13 -25.08
N ASN A 91 -8.93 -4.26 -24.65
CA ASN A 91 -10.09 -3.50 -25.12
C ASN A 91 -11.28 -3.71 -24.17
N ALA A 92 -12.37 -2.97 -24.39
CA ALA A 92 -13.58 -3.05 -23.56
C ALA A 92 -14.24 -4.44 -23.59
N ALA A 93 -14.29 -5.10 -24.76
CA ALA A 93 -14.97 -6.39 -24.92
C ALA A 93 -14.35 -7.52 -24.06
N ILE A 94 -13.03 -7.51 -23.88
CA ILE A 94 -12.34 -8.50 -23.03
C ILE A 94 -12.51 -8.21 -21.53
N ASN A 95 -12.78 -6.95 -21.16
CA ASN A 95 -13.04 -6.55 -19.78
C ASN A 95 -14.46 -6.89 -19.30
N ASP A 96 -15.35 -7.28 -20.22
CA ASP A 96 -16.78 -7.51 -19.96
C ASP A 96 -17.22 -8.94 -20.39
N PRO A 97 -16.78 -9.99 -19.68
CA PRO A 97 -17.14 -11.36 -20.02
C PRO A 97 -18.64 -11.61 -19.77
N PRO A 98 -19.32 -12.47 -20.56
CA PRO A 98 -20.72 -12.81 -20.33
C PRO A 98 -20.97 -13.32 -18.90
N ASN A 99 -21.91 -12.67 -18.19
CA ASN A 99 -22.27 -12.90 -16.78
C ASN A 99 -21.22 -12.44 -15.73
N GLY A 100 -20.30 -11.56 -16.09
CA GLY A 100 -19.38 -10.92 -15.14
C GLY A 100 -18.19 -11.80 -14.69
N SER A 101 -17.28 -11.15 -13.95
CA SER A 101 -15.97 -11.70 -13.55
C SER A 101 -16.00 -12.57 -12.27
N ILE A 102 -17.11 -12.54 -11.53
CA ILE A 102 -17.30 -13.22 -10.25
C ILE A 102 -18.29 -14.36 -10.36
N ASP A 103 -17.99 -15.47 -9.70
CA ASP A 103 -18.90 -16.58 -9.49
C ASP A 103 -19.52 -16.50 -8.09
N PHE A 104 -20.86 -16.44 -8.07
CA PHE A 104 -21.68 -16.36 -6.86
C PHE A 104 -22.36 -17.69 -6.51
N SER A 105 -22.01 -18.80 -7.19
CA SER A 105 -22.66 -20.11 -6.98
C SER A 105 -22.28 -20.81 -5.67
N GLY A 106 -21.25 -20.32 -4.97
CA GLY A 106 -20.82 -20.83 -3.66
C GLY A 106 -21.25 -19.92 -2.49
N PRO A 107 -21.01 -20.33 -1.22
CA PRO A 107 -21.37 -19.53 -0.04
C PRO A 107 -20.63 -18.19 0.09
N TYR A 108 -19.60 -17.96 -0.74
CA TYR A 108 -18.84 -16.73 -0.82
C TYR A 108 -18.50 -16.43 -2.30
N PRO A 109 -18.51 -15.15 -2.74
CA PRO A 109 -18.10 -14.76 -4.09
C PRO A 109 -16.64 -15.13 -4.35
N ARG A 110 -16.35 -15.74 -5.51
CA ARG A 110 -14.98 -16.12 -5.89
C ARG A 110 -14.67 -15.66 -7.31
N THR A 111 -13.44 -15.21 -7.54
CA THR A 111 -12.86 -15.19 -8.89
C THR A 111 -12.77 -16.63 -9.40
N ARG A 112 -13.18 -16.92 -10.64
CA ARG A 112 -13.31 -18.29 -11.19
C ARG A 112 -12.02 -19.14 -11.28
N GLY A 113 -10.88 -18.68 -10.75
CA GLY A 113 -9.56 -19.31 -10.87
C GLY A 113 -9.36 -20.57 -10.01
N LEU A 114 -8.87 -21.66 -10.63
CA LEU A 114 -8.66 -22.98 -10.03
C LEU A 114 -7.29 -23.20 -9.37
N SER A 115 -7.32 -24.17 -8.45
CA SER A 115 -6.36 -24.59 -7.42
C SER A 115 -5.05 -25.18 -7.93
N ASN A 116 -3.93 -24.70 -7.38
CA ASN A 116 -2.86 -25.46 -6.73
C ASN A 116 -1.97 -24.44 -5.99
N TYR A 117 -1.47 -24.75 -4.79
CA TYR A 117 -0.61 -23.95 -3.87
C TYR A 117 -1.30 -23.02 -2.85
N PHE A 118 -1.00 -23.23 -1.57
CA PHE A 118 -0.96 -22.17 -0.54
C PHE A 118 -0.10 -22.60 0.66
N LEU A 119 0.59 -21.64 1.29
CA LEU A 119 1.21 -21.80 2.60
C LEU A 119 0.13 -21.54 3.66
N GLU A 120 -0.28 -22.56 4.40
CA GLU A 120 -1.33 -22.42 5.42
C GLU A 120 -0.75 -22.51 6.84
N ARG A 121 -1.21 -21.60 7.72
CA ARG A 121 -1.19 -21.69 9.20
C ARG A 121 0.15 -21.51 9.94
N ASP A 122 1.19 -20.96 9.31
CA ASP A 122 2.37 -20.48 10.05
C ASP A 122 2.14 -19.07 10.62
N LEU A 123 2.74 -18.73 11.78
CA LEU A 123 2.63 -17.40 12.39
C LEU A 123 3.04 -16.26 11.44
N SER A 124 3.95 -16.51 10.50
CA SER A 124 4.40 -15.55 9.50
C SER A 124 3.36 -15.24 8.41
N VAL A 125 2.31 -16.05 8.31
CA VAL A 125 1.19 -15.90 7.34
C VAL A 125 -0.19 -15.87 8.02
N THR A 126 -0.26 -15.91 9.35
CA THR A 126 -1.50 -15.75 10.12
C THR A 126 -1.56 -14.37 10.75
N GLY A 127 -2.78 -13.86 10.87
CA GLY A 127 -3.01 -12.57 11.48
C GLY A 127 -2.62 -12.46 12.93
N THR A 128 -2.15 -11.26 13.31
CA THR A 128 -1.85 -10.96 14.71
C THR A 128 -3.18 -10.79 15.47
N PRO A 129 -3.50 -11.62 16.47
CA PRO A 129 -4.72 -11.45 17.23
C PRO A 129 -4.77 -10.06 17.88
N GLY A 130 -5.90 -9.35 17.74
CA GLY A 130 -6.04 -8.01 18.29
C GLY A 130 -5.27 -6.92 17.52
N PHE A 131 -4.90 -7.16 16.27
CA PHE A 131 -4.20 -6.15 15.47
C PHE A 131 -5.07 -4.92 15.25
N VAL A 132 -4.56 -3.76 15.70
CA VAL A 132 -5.16 -2.44 15.46
C VAL A 132 -4.08 -1.56 14.83
N PRO A 133 -4.14 -1.35 13.52
CA PRO A 133 -3.31 -0.35 12.87
C PRO A 133 -4.01 1.02 12.88
N PHE A 134 -3.23 2.06 12.59
CA PHE A 134 -3.71 3.43 12.53
C PHE A 134 -3.42 4.05 11.17
N VAL A 135 -4.35 4.84 10.65
CA VAL A 135 -4.15 5.69 9.47
C VAL A 135 -4.62 7.08 9.83
N TYR A 136 -3.77 8.08 9.65
CA TYR A 136 -4.02 9.46 10.13
C TYR A 136 -4.36 9.58 11.62
N GLY A 137 -3.90 8.61 12.42
CA GLY A 137 -4.21 8.53 13.85
C GLY A 137 -5.60 7.98 14.18
N ASP A 138 -6.40 7.60 13.18
CA ASP A 138 -7.64 6.86 13.40
C ASP A 138 -7.36 5.35 13.39
N PRO A 139 -7.90 4.57 14.34
CA PRO A 139 -7.76 3.12 14.33
C PRO A 139 -8.55 2.53 13.17
N VAL A 140 -8.08 1.45 12.56
CA VAL A 140 -8.80 0.76 11.48
C VAL A 140 -9.34 -0.58 11.98
N TYR A 141 -10.66 -0.69 12.03
CA TYR A 141 -11.41 -1.92 12.32
C TYR A 141 -12.15 -2.41 11.07
N THR A 142 -12.54 -3.68 11.04
CA THR A 142 -13.41 -4.25 10.00
C THR A 142 -14.86 -4.23 10.47
N ILE A 143 -15.79 -3.94 9.56
CA ILE A 143 -17.23 -4.07 9.81
C ILE A 143 -17.64 -5.55 9.77
N GLN A 144 -18.29 -6.02 10.82
CA GLN A 144 -18.91 -7.35 10.84
C GLN A 144 -20.30 -7.29 10.21
N ARG A 145 -20.58 -8.24 9.31
CA ARG A 145 -21.89 -8.42 8.69
C ARG A 145 -22.48 -9.79 8.99
N SER A 146 -23.80 -9.85 9.15
CA SER A 146 -24.55 -11.10 9.18
C SER A 146 -24.49 -11.81 7.82
N SER A 147 -24.97 -13.05 7.77
CA SER A 147 -25.18 -13.77 6.50
C SER A 147 -26.20 -13.10 5.57
N SER A 148 -27.10 -12.27 6.10
CA SER A 148 -28.03 -11.45 5.32
C SER A 148 -27.44 -10.11 4.86
N GLY A 149 -26.18 -9.81 5.22
CA GLY A 149 -25.48 -8.58 4.84
C GLY A 149 -25.71 -7.39 5.78
N GLU A 150 -26.51 -7.55 6.83
CA GLU A 150 -26.75 -6.49 7.83
C GLU A 150 -25.50 -6.27 8.68
N ILE A 151 -25.23 -5.01 9.04
CA ILE A 151 -24.12 -4.68 9.95
C ILE A 151 -24.50 -5.13 11.36
N VAL A 152 -23.68 -6.00 11.95
CA VAL A 152 -23.91 -6.56 13.29
C VAL A 152 -22.85 -6.16 14.30
N GLY A 153 -21.76 -5.52 13.87
CA GLY A 153 -20.69 -5.09 14.77
C GLY A 153 -19.43 -4.64 14.07
N VAL A 154 -18.35 -4.60 14.82
CA VAL A 154 -16.98 -4.29 14.38
C VAL A 154 -16.00 -5.28 14.99
N GLU A 155 -14.92 -5.55 14.29
CA GLU A 155 -13.85 -6.46 14.75
C GLU A 155 -12.45 -5.98 14.40
N PHE A 156 -11.47 -6.62 15.01
CA PHE A 156 -10.07 -6.42 14.64
C PHE A 156 -9.86 -6.76 13.19
N ILE A 157 -8.91 -6.06 12.58
CA ILE A 157 -8.65 -6.20 11.16
C ILE A 157 -8.13 -7.61 10.87
N THR A 158 -8.82 -8.31 9.97
CA THR A 158 -8.45 -9.64 9.46
C THR A 158 -8.55 -9.60 7.94
N ILE A 159 -7.74 -8.76 7.30
CA ILE A 159 -7.76 -8.63 5.84
C ILE A 159 -6.62 -9.45 5.27
N GLY A 160 -6.86 -10.11 4.14
CA GLY A 160 -5.79 -10.66 3.31
C GLY A 160 -5.16 -9.55 2.45
N VAL A 161 -3.90 -9.23 2.74
CA VAL A 161 -3.02 -8.37 1.96
C VAL A 161 -1.56 -8.81 2.17
N GLY A 162 -1.16 -9.89 1.49
CA GLY A 162 0.21 -10.39 1.54
C GLY A 162 1.09 -9.66 0.53
N GLY A 163 1.98 -8.81 1.03
CA GLY A 163 3.08 -8.30 0.21
C GLY A 163 4.10 -9.42 0.01
N VAL A 164 4.48 -9.69 -1.23
CA VAL A 164 5.60 -10.58 -1.56
C VAL A 164 6.54 -9.90 -2.54
N ALA A 165 7.84 -10.13 -2.40
CA ALA A 165 8.87 -9.65 -3.32
C ALA A 165 9.98 -10.70 -3.44
N LEU A 166 10.59 -10.82 -4.61
CA LEU A 166 11.74 -11.71 -4.82
C LEU A 166 13.04 -10.90 -4.82
N SER A 167 14.11 -11.42 -4.25
CA SER A 167 15.45 -10.86 -4.47
C SER A 167 15.81 -10.84 -5.97
N PRO A 168 16.76 -10.01 -6.42
CA PRO A 168 17.14 -9.92 -7.83
C PRO A 168 17.62 -11.24 -8.43
N ASP A 169 18.31 -12.05 -7.61
CA ASP A 169 18.78 -13.40 -7.92
C ASP A 169 17.68 -14.47 -7.83
N THR A 170 16.48 -14.10 -7.38
CA THR A 170 15.31 -14.97 -7.15
C THR A 170 15.51 -16.05 -6.08
N ASP A 171 16.59 -16.01 -5.30
CA ASP A 171 16.90 -17.01 -4.29
C ASP A 171 16.20 -16.76 -2.95
N THR A 172 15.71 -15.55 -2.71
CA THR A 172 15.00 -15.16 -1.49
C THR A 172 13.60 -14.62 -1.82
N LEU A 173 12.59 -15.16 -1.14
CA LEU A 173 11.25 -14.59 -1.09
C LEU A 173 11.14 -13.74 0.18
N TYR A 174 10.89 -12.45 0.02
CA TYR A 174 10.43 -11.56 1.08
C TYR A 174 8.91 -11.58 1.13
N TYR A 175 8.35 -11.55 2.33
CA TYR A 175 6.91 -11.50 2.50
C TYR A 175 6.51 -10.85 3.82
N SER A 176 5.27 -10.39 3.89
CA SER A 176 4.66 -9.86 5.10
C SER A 176 3.27 -10.42 5.28
N ALA A 177 2.91 -10.73 6.52
CA ALA A 177 1.52 -10.89 6.90
C ALA A 177 0.75 -9.58 6.66
N ALA A 178 -0.54 -9.72 6.39
CA ALA A 178 -1.41 -8.65 5.96
C ALA A 178 -1.88 -7.69 7.05
N ASP A 179 -1.90 -8.22 8.25
CA ASP A 179 -2.34 -7.70 9.53
C ASP A 179 -1.19 -7.85 10.53
N GLY A 180 0.00 -7.48 10.06
CA GLY A 180 1.23 -7.52 10.82
C GLY A 180 2.20 -6.40 10.42
N ARG A 181 3.10 -6.09 11.36
CA ARG A 181 4.16 -5.09 11.16
C ARG A 181 5.49 -5.71 10.74
N TYR A 182 5.60 -7.03 10.69
CA TYR A 182 6.88 -7.71 10.46
C TYR A 182 7.12 -8.01 8.99
N LEU A 183 8.38 -7.87 8.58
CA LEU A 183 8.88 -8.38 7.32
C LEU A 183 9.56 -9.73 7.55
N PHE A 184 9.32 -10.69 6.68
CA PHE A 184 9.91 -12.02 6.74
C PHE A 184 10.64 -12.36 5.44
N SER A 185 11.54 -13.34 5.50
CA SER A 185 12.14 -13.94 4.32
C SER A 185 12.25 -15.46 4.43
N VAL A 186 12.21 -16.14 3.28
CA VAL A 186 12.42 -17.59 3.14
C VAL A 186 13.17 -17.90 1.84
N PRO A 187 14.08 -18.89 1.80
CA PRO A 187 14.75 -19.29 0.56
C PRO A 187 13.77 -19.91 -0.45
N THR A 188 13.82 -19.46 -1.71
CA THR A 188 12.91 -19.96 -2.76
C THR A 188 13.22 -21.39 -3.17
N ALA A 189 14.46 -21.87 -3.00
CA ALA A 189 14.83 -23.26 -3.29
C ALA A 189 13.98 -24.26 -2.51
N LEU A 190 13.70 -23.94 -1.24
CA LEU A 190 12.86 -24.77 -0.36
C LEU A 190 11.40 -24.78 -0.82
N LEU A 191 10.89 -23.64 -1.30
CA LEU A 191 9.53 -23.50 -1.82
C LEU A 191 9.33 -24.14 -3.21
N ARG A 192 10.37 -24.12 -4.06
CA ARG A 192 10.35 -24.72 -5.40
C ARG A 192 10.40 -26.24 -5.36
N ASN A 193 11.06 -26.81 -4.36
CA ASN A 193 11.11 -28.25 -4.16
C ASN A 193 9.84 -28.75 -3.46
N ARG A 194 8.97 -29.45 -4.21
CA ARG A 194 7.71 -30.03 -3.72
C ARG A 194 7.89 -31.10 -2.64
N PHE A 195 9.11 -31.61 -2.46
CA PHE A 195 9.43 -32.65 -1.49
C PHE A 195 10.04 -32.09 -0.20
N THR A 196 10.26 -30.77 -0.09
CA THR A 196 10.74 -30.15 1.15
C THR A 196 9.68 -30.30 2.25
N PRO A 197 10.01 -30.88 3.41
CA PRO A 197 9.10 -30.94 4.54
C PRO A 197 8.71 -29.53 5.04
N GLY A 198 7.43 -29.33 5.39
CA GLY A 198 6.94 -28.07 5.94
C GLY A 198 7.76 -27.52 7.13
N PRO A 199 8.15 -28.34 8.13
CA PRO A 199 8.99 -27.88 9.24
C PRO A 199 10.37 -27.36 8.82
N GLU A 200 10.94 -27.86 7.71
CA GLU A 200 12.20 -27.35 7.17
C GLU A 200 12.01 -25.95 6.56
N ILE A 201 10.91 -25.74 5.85
CA ILE A 201 10.53 -24.43 5.33
C ILE A 201 10.32 -23.45 6.49
N VAL A 202 9.54 -23.83 7.49
CA VAL A 202 9.25 -22.99 8.68
C VAL A 202 10.53 -22.66 9.46
N GLY A 203 11.41 -23.65 9.69
CA GLY A 203 12.69 -23.43 10.36
C GLY A 203 13.66 -22.52 9.60
N SER A 204 13.44 -22.33 8.30
CA SER A 204 14.25 -21.42 7.46
C SER A 204 13.71 -19.99 7.38
N VAL A 205 12.51 -19.73 7.93
CA VAL A 205 11.92 -18.40 7.96
C VAL A 205 12.73 -17.49 8.87
N ARG A 206 13.05 -16.30 8.36
CA ARG A 206 13.70 -15.23 9.14
C ARG A 206 12.74 -14.08 9.33
N ASN A 207 12.55 -13.65 10.58
CA ASN A 207 11.95 -12.37 10.90
C ASN A 207 13.00 -11.27 10.71
N LEU A 208 12.71 -10.30 9.86
CA LEU A 208 13.59 -9.18 9.48
C LEU A 208 13.27 -7.89 10.23
N GLY A 209 12.37 -7.94 11.22
CA GLY A 209 11.99 -6.81 12.06
C GLY A 209 10.72 -6.10 11.59
N GLU A 210 10.38 -5.02 12.29
CA GLU A 210 9.19 -4.24 12.02
C GLU A 210 9.40 -3.23 10.89
N LYS A 211 8.38 -3.09 10.05
CA LYS A 211 8.28 -2.16 8.91
C LYS A 211 7.05 -1.25 8.99
N GLY A 212 6.15 -1.50 9.95
CA GLY A 212 4.81 -0.90 10.01
C GLY A 212 3.78 -1.66 9.17
N TRP A 213 2.52 -1.21 9.25
CA TRP A 213 1.44 -1.80 8.47
C TRP A 213 1.54 -1.48 6.97
N SER A 214 1.47 -2.51 6.13
CA SER A 214 1.65 -2.39 4.68
C SER A 214 0.85 -3.45 3.91
N ALA A 215 0.30 -3.09 2.76
CA ALA A 215 -0.37 -4.02 1.84
C ALA A 215 0.60 -4.71 0.88
N ALA A 216 1.48 -3.92 0.26
CA ALA A 216 2.36 -4.40 -0.79
C ALA A 216 3.81 -4.16 -0.42
N ILE A 217 4.66 -5.06 -0.91
CA ILE A 217 6.10 -4.87 -0.99
C ILE A 217 6.57 -5.18 -2.40
N VAL A 218 7.72 -4.65 -2.78
CA VAL A 218 8.42 -4.95 -4.05
C VAL A 218 9.92 -4.82 -3.83
N SER A 219 10.73 -5.47 -4.65
CA SER A 219 12.19 -5.31 -4.65
C SER A 219 12.67 -4.54 -5.89
N ASP A 220 13.89 -4.00 -5.88
CA ASP A 220 14.54 -3.46 -7.07
C ASP A 220 15.73 -4.32 -7.53
N SER A 221 16.43 -3.89 -8.59
CA SER A 221 17.60 -4.57 -9.14
C SER A 221 18.84 -4.58 -8.23
N LEU A 222 18.88 -3.74 -7.19
CA LEU A 222 19.95 -3.74 -6.17
C LEU A 222 19.58 -4.56 -4.93
N GLY A 223 18.36 -5.10 -4.88
CA GLY A 223 17.86 -5.95 -3.81
C GLY A 223 17.26 -5.19 -2.63
N PHE A 224 17.09 -3.87 -2.72
CA PHE A 224 16.29 -3.17 -1.72
C PHE A 224 14.84 -3.62 -1.78
N VAL A 225 14.18 -3.69 -0.62
CA VAL A 225 12.75 -4.06 -0.51
C VAL A 225 11.96 -2.85 -0.05
N TYR A 226 11.01 -2.41 -0.86
CA TYR A 226 10.14 -1.28 -0.59
C TYR A 226 8.78 -1.76 -0.13
N GLY A 227 8.12 -0.99 0.73
CA GLY A 227 6.73 -1.23 1.08
C GLY A 227 6.05 0.01 1.62
N GLY A 228 4.72 0.00 1.63
CA GLY A 228 3.95 1.07 2.26
C GLY A 228 4.18 1.08 3.77
N ASN A 229 3.98 2.23 4.40
CA ASN A 229 3.86 2.34 5.84
C ASN A 229 2.69 3.29 6.12
N PHE A 230 1.52 2.70 6.29
CA PHE A 230 0.25 3.43 6.41
C PHE A 230 0.18 4.23 7.70
N GLU A 231 0.83 3.71 8.74
CA GLU A 231 0.89 4.33 10.08
C GLU A 231 1.81 5.55 10.11
N GLN A 232 2.65 5.73 9.08
CA GLN A 232 3.59 6.83 8.96
C GLN A 232 3.38 7.66 7.69
N ASP A 233 2.28 7.48 6.96
CA ASP A 233 1.98 8.20 5.72
C ASP A 233 3.13 8.15 4.71
N GLY A 234 3.68 6.96 4.45
CA GLY A 234 4.93 6.86 3.69
C GLY A 234 5.23 5.53 3.04
N VAL A 235 6.43 5.46 2.46
CA VAL A 235 7.05 4.25 1.90
C VAL A 235 8.34 4.01 2.66
N PHE A 236 8.52 2.80 3.19
CA PHE A 236 9.79 2.36 3.76
C PHE A 236 10.65 1.66 2.70
N VAL A 237 11.94 1.61 2.95
CA VAL A 237 12.92 0.78 2.24
C VAL A 237 13.69 -0.04 3.26
N PHE A 238 13.83 -1.34 2.99
CA PHE A 238 14.64 -2.29 3.73
C PHE A 238 15.87 -2.67 2.89
N ASP A 239 17.06 -2.54 3.48
CA ASP A 239 18.31 -2.97 2.85
C ASP A 239 18.74 -4.33 3.42
N PRO A 240 18.70 -5.42 2.64
CA PRO A 240 19.08 -6.74 3.13
C PRO A 240 20.57 -6.87 3.50
N ARG A 241 21.43 -5.97 3.02
CA ARG A 241 22.88 -5.98 3.34
C ARG A 241 23.15 -5.45 4.74
N THR A 242 22.33 -4.51 5.21
CA THR A 242 22.46 -3.90 6.54
C THR A 242 21.45 -4.45 7.54
N GLY A 243 20.33 -4.99 7.06
CA GLY A 243 19.21 -5.44 7.86
C GLY A 243 18.33 -4.30 8.39
N PHE A 244 18.50 -3.06 7.90
CA PHE A 244 17.75 -1.91 8.39
C PHE A 244 16.62 -1.51 7.45
N ALA A 245 15.48 -1.16 8.05
CA ALA A 245 14.38 -0.47 7.39
C ALA A 245 14.38 1.01 7.79
N VAL A 246 14.21 1.89 6.80
CA VAL A 246 14.07 3.34 7.00
C VAL A 246 12.92 3.88 6.16
N LEU A 247 12.34 5.02 6.54
CA LEU A 247 11.38 5.72 5.71
C LEU A 247 12.10 6.41 4.54
N LEU A 248 11.69 6.07 3.32
CA LEU A 248 12.24 6.63 2.09
C LEU A 248 11.54 7.93 1.70
N VAL A 249 10.21 7.94 1.80
CA VAL A 249 9.39 9.13 1.54
C VAL A 249 8.20 9.12 2.50
N ARG A 250 7.76 10.32 2.89
CA ARG A 250 6.51 10.55 3.60
C ARG A 250 5.78 11.70 2.95
N ASP A 251 4.47 11.57 2.84
CA ASP A 251 3.56 12.65 2.50
C ASP A 251 2.18 12.29 3.03
N LYS A 252 1.44 13.27 3.55
CA LYS A 252 0.09 13.03 4.07
C LYS A 252 -0.83 12.35 3.06
N MET A 253 -0.58 12.45 1.77
CA MET A 253 -1.38 11.78 0.74
C MET A 253 -1.10 10.27 0.65
N ILE A 254 -0.03 9.75 1.26
CA ILE A 254 0.39 8.33 1.21
C ILE A 254 -0.26 7.52 2.36
N ASN A 255 -1.59 7.54 2.43
CA ASN A 255 -2.34 6.84 3.49
C ASN A 255 -2.39 5.32 3.34
N PHE A 256 -2.56 4.83 2.10
CA PHE A 256 -2.75 3.41 1.83
C PHE A 256 -2.18 3.06 0.46
N VAL A 257 -0.92 2.66 0.45
CA VAL A 257 -0.25 2.17 -0.75
C VAL A 257 -0.71 0.76 -1.05
N SER A 258 -1.51 0.57 -2.11
CA SER A 258 -2.10 -0.74 -2.43
C SER A 258 -1.15 -1.65 -3.22
N ARG A 259 -0.32 -1.06 -4.09
CA ARG A 259 0.59 -1.79 -4.98
C ARG A 259 1.75 -0.92 -5.41
N PHE A 260 2.88 -1.59 -5.68
CA PHE A 260 4.07 -1.01 -6.28
C PHE A 260 4.36 -1.59 -7.66
N SER A 261 5.11 -0.84 -8.46
CA SER A 261 5.80 -1.32 -9.66
C SER A 261 7.15 -0.63 -9.77
N VAL A 262 8.20 -1.38 -10.07
CA VAL A 262 9.50 -0.80 -10.40
C VAL A 262 9.61 -0.58 -11.91
N GLY A 263 10.04 0.62 -12.31
CA GLY A 263 10.29 0.97 -13.69
C GLY A 263 11.75 0.78 -14.11
N GLU A 264 11.98 0.50 -15.40
CA GLU A 264 13.33 0.48 -15.98
C GLU A 264 13.97 1.88 -16.05
N ASP A 265 13.15 2.93 -15.96
CA ASP A 265 13.56 4.33 -15.83
C ASP A 265 14.15 4.67 -14.45
N GLY A 266 14.23 3.68 -13.55
CA GLY A 266 14.76 3.80 -12.20
C GLY A 266 13.86 4.62 -11.28
N TYR A 267 12.55 4.49 -11.45
CA TYR A 267 11.53 5.02 -10.54
C TYR A 267 10.72 3.89 -9.89
N LEU A 268 10.33 4.11 -8.64
CA LEU A 268 9.35 3.31 -7.93
C LEU A 268 7.99 3.96 -8.10
N TYR A 269 7.06 3.26 -8.74
CA TYR A 269 5.67 3.69 -8.93
C TYR A 269 4.77 3.03 -7.89
N PHE A 270 3.79 3.76 -7.37
CA PHE A 270 2.86 3.20 -6.40
C PHE A 270 1.50 3.88 -6.38
N VAL A 271 0.46 3.10 -6.12
CA VAL A 271 -0.94 3.57 -6.06
C VAL A 271 -1.32 3.85 -4.62
N VAL A 272 -1.88 5.03 -4.37
CA VAL A 272 -2.57 5.34 -3.12
C VAL A 272 -4.06 5.44 -3.37
N ASN A 273 -4.80 4.48 -2.82
CA ASN A 273 -6.22 4.29 -3.14
C ASN A 273 -7.18 4.56 -1.98
N GLN A 274 -6.69 4.75 -0.74
CA GLN A 274 -7.56 4.94 0.43
C GLN A 274 -8.43 3.71 0.77
N LEU A 275 -7.90 2.50 0.63
CA LEU A 275 -8.65 1.26 0.92
C LEU A 275 -9.26 1.24 2.32
N HIS A 276 -8.54 1.75 3.33
CA HIS A 276 -9.01 1.91 4.71
C HIS A 276 -10.27 2.79 4.88
N SER A 277 -10.68 3.54 3.84
CA SER A 277 -11.87 4.40 3.85
C SER A 277 -13.10 3.76 3.22
N LEU A 278 -13.02 2.50 2.78
CA LEU A 278 -14.17 1.75 2.27
C LEU A 278 -15.25 1.53 3.37
N PRO A 279 -16.52 1.33 2.98
CA PRO A 279 -17.60 0.88 3.88
C PRO A 279 -17.28 -0.35 4.72
N ALA A 280 -16.35 -1.19 4.25
CA ALA A 280 -15.91 -2.39 4.95
C ALA A 280 -15.06 -2.09 6.20
N PHE A 281 -14.56 -0.86 6.33
CA PHE A 281 -13.70 -0.44 7.43
C PHE A 281 -14.35 0.63 8.30
N TYR A 282 -13.94 0.67 9.56
CA TYR A 282 -14.44 1.59 10.56
C TYR A 282 -13.30 2.32 11.26
N PRO A 283 -13.26 3.67 11.22
CA PRO A 283 -12.20 4.47 11.82
C PRO A 283 -12.37 4.65 13.35
N GLY A 284 -13.20 3.84 14.00
CA GLY A 284 -13.55 4.02 15.42
C GLY A 284 -14.54 5.15 15.70
N ARG A 285 -15.02 5.87 14.68
CA ARG A 285 -15.93 7.02 14.80
C ARG A 285 -16.87 7.21 13.62
N GLY A 286 -18.01 7.86 13.87
CA GLY A 286 -19.06 8.11 12.88
C GLY A 286 -19.90 6.87 12.58
N GLU A 287 -20.62 6.90 11.46
CA GLU A 287 -21.56 5.85 11.07
C GLU A 287 -20.86 4.58 10.53
N LEU A 288 -21.38 3.40 10.87
CA LEU A 288 -20.87 2.14 10.33
C LEU A 288 -21.25 1.99 8.86
N GLY A 289 -20.40 1.34 8.05
CA GLY A 289 -20.73 1.07 6.64
C GLY A 289 -20.71 2.27 5.70
N GLN A 290 -20.21 3.43 6.16
CA GLN A 290 -20.11 4.63 5.34
C GLN A 290 -18.86 4.59 4.45
N ASP A 291 -19.04 4.90 3.16
CA ASP A 291 -17.92 5.16 2.25
C ASP A 291 -17.32 6.54 2.55
N ARG A 292 -16.03 6.57 2.89
CA ARG A 292 -15.31 7.79 3.28
C ARG A 292 -14.21 8.15 2.28
N ARG A 293 -14.12 7.45 1.15
CA ARG A 293 -13.12 7.73 0.12
C ARG A 293 -13.36 9.11 -0.49
N GLN A 294 -12.28 9.82 -0.79
CA GLN A 294 -12.32 11.11 -1.45
C GLN A 294 -11.48 11.04 -2.72
N LYS A 295 -12.11 11.32 -3.87
CA LYS A 295 -11.39 11.41 -5.14
C LYS A 295 -10.59 12.73 -5.19
N PRO A 296 -9.46 12.77 -5.92
CA PRO A 296 -8.91 11.69 -6.74
C PRO A 296 -8.11 10.64 -5.95
N TYR A 297 -8.04 9.41 -6.46
CA TYR A 297 -6.97 8.47 -6.10
C TYR A 297 -5.72 8.78 -6.93
N VAL A 298 -4.54 8.37 -6.48
CA VAL A 298 -3.28 8.89 -7.05
C VAL A 298 -2.29 7.78 -7.32
N VAL A 299 -1.62 7.84 -8.48
CA VAL A 299 -0.34 7.16 -8.70
C VAL A 299 0.78 8.16 -8.43
N PHE A 300 1.68 7.80 -7.53
CA PHE A 300 2.92 8.52 -7.31
C PHE A 300 4.11 7.77 -7.93
N ARG A 301 5.19 8.50 -8.16
CA ARG A 301 6.52 7.92 -8.33
C ARG A 301 7.57 8.65 -7.52
N ILE A 302 8.65 7.93 -7.19
CA ILE A 302 9.87 8.47 -6.59
C ILE A 302 11.09 7.86 -7.26
N LYS A 303 12.20 8.61 -7.31
CA LYS A 303 13.46 8.08 -7.85
C LYS A 303 14.00 6.97 -6.94
N LEU A 304 14.42 5.86 -7.53
CA LEU A 304 15.06 4.79 -6.77
C LEU A 304 16.47 5.18 -6.30
N PRO A 305 16.88 4.77 -5.08
CA PRO A 305 18.23 4.98 -4.60
C PRO A 305 19.26 4.21 -5.45
N GLY A 306 20.49 4.72 -5.50
CA GLY A 306 21.63 4.01 -6.09
C GLY A 306 21.51 3.73 -7.60
N ASN A 307 20.64 4.45 -8.32
CA ASN A 307 20.29 4.17 -9.72
C ASN A 307 19.73 2.76 -9.95
N ALA A 308 19.06 2.18 -8.94
CA ALA A 308 18.35 0.93 -9.11
C ALA A 308 17.25 1.05 -10.18
N THR A 309 16.89 -0.10 -10.74
CA THR A 309 15.94 -0.27 -11.84
C THR A 309 15.12 -1.53 -11.60
N LYS A 310 14.28 -1.90 -12.58
CA LYS A 310 13.57 -3.18 -12.57
C LYS A 310 14.55 -4.35 -12.57
N GLY A 311 14.41 -5.25 -11.61
CA GLY A 311 15.15 -6.50 -11.52
C GLY A 311 14.30 -7.71 -11.96
N PRO A 312 14.90 -8.90 -12.10
CA PRO A 312 14.14 -10.12 -12.43
C PRO A 312 13.07 -10.49 -11.39
N GLY A 313 13.26 -10.06 -10.14
CA GLY A 313 12.35 -10.31 -9.02
C GLY A 313 11.28 -9.23 -8.77
N SER A 314 11.22 -8.18 -9.59
CA SER A 314 10.40 -6.97 -9.39
C SER A 314 9.26 -6.78 -10.38
#